data_AF-A0A7T2YP03-F1
#
_entry.id   AF-A0A7T2YP03-F1
#
_cell.length_a   1.000
_cell.length_b   1.000
_cell.length_c   1.000
_cell.angle_alpha   90.00
_cell.angle_beta   90.00
_cell.angle_gamma   90.00
#
_symmetry.space_group_name_H-M   'P 1'
#
loop_
_entity.id
_entity.type
_entity.pdbx_description
1 polymer ?
#
loop_
_entity_poly.entity_id
_entity_poly.type
_entity_poly.pdbx_seq_one_letter_code
_entity_poly.pdbx_strand_id
1 'polypeptide(L)'
;MNYEYDLWGWYVGMATSPSERTTTLPPDNMQTHDAPGRPRSNFTGLAWVELPYEAPPEPVPEPAMPEIVITGIAADKEDFVHTPDFTDATVPVGATLAFSAELRAGAQVLAKDDSFRLPIRSRDGRERVVLASMAKGFIRFSVHFEDSRVWEVTEAMVNSDLPPERHMRFKGIKVFAVEA
;
A
#
# COMPACT_ATOMS: atom_id res chain seq x y z
N MET A 1 34.04 30.50 1.94
CA MET A 1 33.73 29.49 0.91
C MET A 1 33.10 28.32 1.64
N ASN A 2 31.95 27.84 1.18
CA ASN A 2 31.22 26.76 1.86
C ASN A 2 31.40 25.48 1.04
N TYR A 3 31.92 24.44 1.67
CA TYR A 3 32.08 23.12 1.09
C TYR A 3 30.92 22.26 1.54
N GLU A 4 30.18 21.71 0.58
CA GLU A 4 28.95 20.98 0.80
C GLU A 4 29.23 19.48 0.85
N TYR A 5 28.48 18.78 1.71
CA TYR A 5 28.49 17.33 1.80
C TYR A 5 27.07 16.75 1.78
N ASP A 6 26.93 15.51 1.32
CA ASP A 6 25.63 14.83 1.28
C ASP A 6 25.20 14.26 2.65
N LEU A 7 24.09 13.50 2.65
CA LEU A 7 23.56 12.81 3.83
C LEU A 7 24.55 11.83 4.47
N TRP A 8 25.53 11.35 3.70
CA TRP A 8 26.53 10.36 4.10
C TRP A 8 27.92 11.00 4.31
N GLY A 9 28.00 12.33 4.27
CA GLY A 9 29.23 13.09 4.50
C GLY A 9 30.11 13.26 3.26
N TRP A 10 29.78 12.72 2.09
CA TRP A 10 30.64 12.84 0.91
C TRP A 10 30.65 14.27 0.36
N TYR A 11 31.83 14.77 -0.03
CA TYR A 11 31.96 16.08 -0.67
C TYR A 11 31.16 16.12 -1.98
N VAL A 12 30.26 17.09 -2.13
CA VAL A 12 29.41 17.25 -3.34
C VAL A 12 29.63 18.56 -4.09
N GLY A 13 30.54 19.41 -3.62
CA GLY A 13 30.87 20.66 -4.30
C GLY A 13 30.88 21.86 -3.36
N MET A 14 30.75 23.05 -3.93
CA MET A 14 30.74 24.31 -3.19
C MET A 14 29.33 24.89 -3.17
N ALA A 15 28.91 25.33 -1.99
CA ALA A 15 27.66 26.05 -1.81
C ALA A 15 27.91 27.57 -1.77
N THR A 16 26.99 28.32 -2.37
CA THR A 16 27.01 29.80 -2.34
C THR A 16 26.59 30.37 -0.98
N SER A 17 25.75 29.63 -0.24
CA SER A 17 25.23 30.00 1.08
C SER A 17 25.49 28.88 2.11
N PRO A 18 25.66 29.21 3.40
CA PRO A 18 25.79 28.21 4.45
C PRO A 18 24.47 27.45 4.66
N SER A 19 24.58 26.16 4.93
CA SER A 19 23.49 25.24 5.32
C SER A 19 23.96 24.26 6.39
N GLU A 20 23.04 23.45 6.92
CA GLU A 20 23.35 22.39 7.89
C GLU A 20 24.36 21.35 7.36
N ARG A 21 24.51 21.21 6.03
CA ARG A 21 25.47 20.30 5.40
C ARG A 21 26.60 21.03 4.67
N THR A 22 27.03 22.15 5.24
CA THR A 22 28.20 22.88 4.74
C THR A 22 29.22 23.12 5.84
N THR A 23 30.48 23.22 5.44
CA THR A 23 31.59 23.62 6.32
C THR A 23 32.48 24.63 5.61
N THR A 24 33.19 25.47 6.37
CA THR A 24 34.22 26.37 5.84
C THR A 24 35.61 25.73 5.81
N LEU A 25 35.76 24.54 6.40
CA LEU A 25 36.99 23.75 6.33
C LEU A 25 37.16 23.20 4.91
N PRO A 26 38.31 23.39 4.26
CA PRO A 26 38.55 22.88 2.91
C PRO A 26 38.75 21.36 2.92
N PRO A 27 38.19 20.60 1.95
CA PRO A 27 38.50 19.20 1.74
C PRO A 27 39.89 19.01 1.14
N ASP A 28 40.55 17.90 1.48
CA ASP A 28 41.83 17.51 0.89
C ASP A 28 41.67 17.10 -0.58
N ASN A 29 40.49 16.61 -0.97
CA ASN A 29 40.16 16.13 -2.30
C ASN A 29 38.79 16.68 -2.74
N MET A 30 38.79 17.52 -3.78
CA MET A 30 37.57 18.14 -4.33
C MET A 30 36.91 17.33 -5.46
N GLN A 31 37.29 16.06 -5.65
CA GLN A 31 36.65 15.21 -6.64
C GLN A 31 35.26 14.78 -6.19
N THR A 32 34.34 14.65 -7.14
CA THR A 32 32.94 14.23 -6.92
C THR A 32 32.57 13.00 -7.75
N HIS A 33 33.53 12.10 -7.98
CA HIS A 33 33.25 10.86 -8.70
C HIS A 33 32.37 9.93 -7.85
N ASP A 34 31.50 9.17 -8.51
CA ASP A 34 30.55 8.25 -7.85
C ASP A 34 30.93 6.78 -8.09
N ALA A 35 32.20 6.52 -8.45
CA ALA A 35 32.68 5.16 -8.68
C ALA A 35 33.11 4.53 -7.33
N PRO A 36 32.46 3.45 -6.87
CA PRO A 36 32.79 2.83 -5.59
C PRO A 36 34.28 2.46 -5.46
N GLY A 37 34.84 2.68 -4.28
CA GLY A 37 36.22 2.39 -3.94
C GLY A 37 37.25 3.45 -4.34
N ARG A 38 36.88 4.47 -5.12
CA ARG A 38 37.80 5.57 -5.45
C ARG A 38 37.92 6.57 -4.28
N PRO A 39 39.11 7.13 -4.01
CA PRO A 39 39.29 8.10 -2.93
C PRO A 39 38.45 9.37 -3.12
N ARG A 40 37.66 9.74 -2.10
CA ARG A 40 36.84 10.96 -2.06
C ARG A 40 36.83 11.52 -0.63
N SER A 41 36.77 12.84 -0.50
CA SER A 41 36.64 13.46 0.82
C SER A 41 35.27 13.21 1.43
N ASN A 42 35.26 12.75 2.69
CA ASN A 42 34.09 12.57 3.53
C ASN A 42 34.22 13.44 4.79
N PHE A 43 33.18 14.18 5.14
CA PHE A 43 33.15 15.05 6.30
C PHE A 43 32.60 14.31 7.52
N THR A 44 33.43 14.20 8.56
CA THR A 44 33.11 13.47 9.80
C THR A 44 32.34 14.30 10.83
N GLY A 45 31.93 15.52 10.48
CA GLY A 45 31.42 16.51 11.43
C GLY A 45 32.50 17.39 12.06
N LEU A 46 33.77 16.95 12.04
CA LEU A 46 34.91 17.70 12.59
C LEU A 46 35.96 18.04 11.53
N ALA A 47 36.23 17.12 10.62
CA ALA A 47 37.23 17.28 9.58
C ALA A 47 36.86 16.46 8.33
N TRP A 48 37.50 16.81 7.22
CA TRP A 48 37.52 15.99 6.02
C TRP A 48 38.51 14.84 6.20
N VAL A 49 38.10 13.65 5.75
CA VAL A 49 38.94 12.47 5.65
C VAL A 49 38.83 11.90 4.25
N GLU A 50 39.92 11.40 3.70
CA GLU A 50 39.89 10.72 2.41
C GLU A 50 39.55 9.24 2.61
N LEU A 51 38.41 8.82 2.07
CA LEU A 51 37.91 7.46 2.17
C LEU A 51 37.60 6.90 0.78
N PRO A 52 37.67 5.57 0.59
CA PRO A 52 37.11 4.93 -0.58
C PRO A 52 35.60 5.24 -0.65
N TYR A 53 35.15 5.86 -1.74
CA TYR A 53 33.75 6.22 -1.93
C TYR A 53 32.85 4.99 -1.80
N GLU A 54 31.79 5.13 -1.01
CA GLU A 54 30.73 4.15 -0.88
C GLU A 54 29.46 4.79 -1.45
N ALA A 55 28.88 4.14 -2.47
CA ALA A 55 27.62 4.59 -3.03
C ALA A 55 26.54 4.51 -1.94
N PRO A 56 25.64 5.50 -1.86
CA PRO A 56 24.48 5.43 -1.00
C PRO A 56 23.75 4.09 -1.16
N PRO A 57 23.25 3.49 -0.06
CA PRO A 57 22.43 2.31 -0.19
C PRO A 57 21.23 2.63 -1.09
N GLU A 58 20.89 1.72 -1.99
CA GLU A 58 19.66 1.86 -2.75
C GLU A 58 18.48 1.97 -1.77
N PRO A 59 17.55 2.93 -1.97
CA PRO A 59 16.38 3.03 -1.11
C PRO A 59 15.63 1.70 -1.18
N VAL A 60 15.48 1.04 -0.02
CA VAL A 60 14.60 -0.14 0.09
C VAL A 60 13.19 0.36 -0.22
N PRO A 61 12.48 -0.21 -1.20
CA PRO A 61 11.09 0.16 -1.44
C PRO A 61 10.31 -0.02 -0.15
N GLU A 62 9.62 1.02 0.32
CA GLU A 62 8.68 0.85 1.42
C GLU A 62 7.70 -0.26 1.02
N PRO A 63 7.42 -1.24 1.90
CA PRO A 63 6.46 -2.28 1.57
C PRO A 63 5.12 -1.61 1.29
N ALA A 64 4.68 -1.67 0.02
CA ALA A 64 3.39 -1.17 -0.37
C ALA A 64 2.34 -1.80 0.54
N MET A 65 1.50 -0.97 1.18
CA MET A 65 0.45 -1.47 2.06
C MET A 65 -0.39 -2.49 1.28
N PRO A 66 -0.60 -3.71 1.80
CA PRO A 66 -1.32 -4.73 1.07
C PRO A 66 -2.71 -4.25 0.66
N GLU A 67 -3.18 -4.64 -0.52
CA GLU A 67 -4.47 -4.25 -1.07
C GLU A 67 -5.34 -5.49 -1.29
N ILE A 68 -6.60 -5.44 -0.85
CA ILE A 68 -7.61 -6.41 -1.27
C ILE A 68 -8.17 -5.96 -2.61
N VAL A 69 -7.99 -6.77 -3.64
CA VAL A 69 -8.51 -6.52 -4.99
C VAL A 69 -9.56 -7.57 -5.33
N ILE A 70 -10.81 -7.14 -5.55
CA ILE A 70 -11.87 -8.05 -6.05
C ILE A 70 -11.52 -8.46 -7.47
N THR A 71 -11.48 -9.76 -7.73
CA THR A 71 -11.17 -10.35 -9.04
C THR A 71 -12.37 -11.02 -9.70
N GLY A 72 -13.45 -11.25 -8.94
CA GLY A 72 -14.68 -11.79 -9.49
C GLY A 72 -15.83 -11.78 -8.50
N ILE A 73 -17.04 -11.69 -9.03
CA ILE A 73 -18.30 -11.81 -8.30
C ILE A 73 -19.20 -12.72 -9.11
N ALA A 74 -19.77 -13.74 -8.47
CA ALA A 74 -20.76 -14.64 -9.07
C ALA A 74 -22.06 -14.57 -8.26
N ALA A 75 -23.20 -14.63 -8.95
CA ALA A 75 -24.51 -14.69 -8.32
C ALA A 75 -25.17 -16.06 -8.57
N ASP A 76 -26.03 -16.48 -7.65
CA ASP A 76 -26.89 -17.66 -7.79
C ASP A 76 -28.19 -17.40 -8.56
N LYS A 77 -28.50 -16.13 -8.86
CA LYS A 77 -29.68 -15.69 -9.62
C LYS A 77 -29.29 -15.00 -10.92
N GLU A 78 -30.21 -15.07 -11.88
CA GLU A 78 -30.18 -14.29 -13.13
C GLU A 78 -30.35 -12.77 -12.81
N ASP A 79 -30.18 -11.91 -13.81
CA ASP A 79 -30.23 -10.43 -13.69
C ASP A 79 -29.16 -9.76 -12.82
N PHE A 80 -28.18 -10.53 -12.33
CA PHE A 80 -26.99 -9.97 -11.70
C PHE A 80 -26.14 -9.19 -12.71
N VAL A 81 -25.78 -7.96 -12.34
CA VAL A 81 -24.86 -7.11 -13.10
C VAL A 81 -23.86 -6.44 -12.17
N HIS A 82 -22.66 -6.16 -12.66
CA HIS A 82 -21.64 -5.42 -11.91
C HIS A 82 -20.81 -4.54 -12.83
N THR A 83 -20.17 -3.52 -12.27
CA THR A 83 -19.20 -2.72 -13.02
C THR A 83 -17.93 -3.52 -13.30
N PRO A 84 -17.21 -3.26 -14.40
CA PRO A 84 -15.99 -4.01 -14.75
C PRO A 84 -14.89 -3.96 -13.67
N ASP A 85 -14.90 -2.92 -12.84
CA ASP A 85 -13.95 -2.67 -11.77
C ASP A 85 -14.47 -3.09 -10.37
N PHE A 86 -15.62 -3.77 -10.33
CA PHE A 86 -16.25 -4.34 -9.14
C PHE A 86 -16.55 -3.34 -8.01
N THR A 87 -16.74 -2.05 -8.32
CA THR A 87 -17.16 -1.04 -7.33
C THR A 87 -18.65 -1.05 -7.08
N ASP A 88 -19.44 -1.48 -8.06
CA ASP A 88 -20.89 -1.52 -7.97
C ASP A 88 -21.42 -2.84 -8.52
N ALA A 89 -22.41 -3.40 -7.85
CA ALA A 89 -23.11 -4.61 -8.24
C ALA A 89 -24.61 -4.46 -7.97
N THR A 90 -25.46 -4.92 -8.87
CA THR A 90 -26.92 -4.97 -8.69
C THR A 90 -27.37 -6.42 -8.77
N VAL A 91 -28.23 -6.82 -7.83
CA VAL A 91 -28.69 -8.20 -7.70
C VAL A 91 -30.16 -8.23 -7.24
N PRO A 92 -30.98 -9.20 -7.69
CA PRO A 92 -32.32 -9.36 -7.15
C PRO A 92 -32.31 -9.75 -5.67
N VAL A 93 -33.34 -9.32 -4.93
CA VAL A 93 -33.59 -9.76 -3.55
C VAL A 93 -33.68 -11.28 -3.47
N GLY A 94 -33.14 -11.83 -2.39
CA GLY A 94 -32.97 -13.26 -2.12
C GLY A 94 -31.83 -13.91 -2.87
N ALA A 95 -30.96 -13.16 -3.54
CA ALA A 95 -29.75 -13.70 -4.17
C ALA A 95 -28.59 -13.83 -3.19
N THR A 96 -27.67 -14.72 -3.52
CA THR A 96 -26.37 -14.91 -2.88
C THR A 96 -25.27 -14.52 -3.84
N LEU A 97 -24.40 -13.59 -3.43
CA LEU A 97 -23.19 -13.26 -4.17
C LEU A 97 -21.99 -13.99 -3.56
N ALA A 98 -21.21 -14.67 -4.39
CA ALA A 98 -19.91 -15.25 -4.06
C ALA A 98 -18.79 -14.37 -4.62
N PHE A 99 -17.93 -13.87 -3.72
CA PHE A 99 -16.83 -12.98 -4.05
C PHE A 99 -15.51 -13.75 -4.10
N SER A 100 -14.69 -13.42 -5.09
CA SER A 100 -13.27 -13.79 -5.18
C SER A 100 -12.43 -12.53 -5.17
N ALA A 101 -11.39 -12.51 -4.34
CA ALA A 101 -10.45 -11.40 -4.25
C ALA A 101 -9.03 -11.91 -4.01
N GLU A 102 -8.05 -11.04 -4.16
CA GLU A 102 -6.64 -11.30 -3.91
C GLU A 102 -6.07 -10.26 -2.96
N LEU A 103 -5.20 -10.69 -2.06
CA LEU A 103 -4.33 -9.80 -1.29
C LEU A 103 -3.07 -9.53 -2.10
N ARG A 104 -2.84 -8.28 -2.49
CA ARG A 104 -1.72 -7.87 -3.36
C ARG A 104 -0.80 -6.86 -2.71
N ALA A 105 0.46 -6.86 -3.10
CA ALA A 105 1.38 -5.73 -2.95
C ALA A 105 1.82 -5.30 -4.36
N GLY A 106 1.22 -4.24 -4.88
CA GLY A 106 1.35 -3.88 -6.30
C GLY A 106 0.84 -5.00 -7.22
N ALA A 107 1.70 -5.50 -8.11
CA ALA A 107 1.33 -6.56 -9.05
C ALA A 107 1.43 -7.98 -8.47
N GLN A 108 1.99 -8.15 -7.27
CA GLN A 108 2.26 -9.46 -6.68
C GLN A 108 1.15 -9.88 -5.71
N VAL A 109 0.67 -11.12 -5.83
CA VAL A 109 -0.21 -11.75 -4.83
C VAL A 109 0.63 -12.18 -3.62
N LEU A 110 0.22 -11.76 -2.43
CA LEU A 110 0.87 -12.11 -1.17
C LEU A 110 0.39 -13.48 -0.69
N ALA A 111 1.25 -14.49 -0.74
CA ALA A 111 0.94 -15.85 -0.32
C ALA A 111 0.79 -15.94 1.21
N LYS A 112 -0.43 -15.69 1.71
CA LYS A 112 -0.79 -15.75 3.13
C LYS A 112 -2.09 -16.52 3.33
N ASP A 113 -2.15 -17.27 4.42
CA ASP A 113 -3.38 -17.91 4.90
C ASP A 113 -3.92 -17.11 6.09
N ASP A 114 -5.23 -16.84 6.11
CA ASP A 114 -5.88 -16.11 7.20
C ASP A 114 -7.42 -16.29 7.15
N SER A 115 -8.11 -15.80 8.17
CA SER A 115 -9.55 -15.60 8.13
C SER A 115 -9.92 -14.34 8.90
N PHE A 116 -10.76 -13.49 8.32
CA PHE A 116 -11.12 -12.22 8.93
C PHE A 116 -12.59 -11.90 8.73
N ARG A 117 -13.10 -11.07 9.63
CA ARG A 117 -14.48 -10.58 9.61
C ARG A 117 -14.54 -9.36 8.70
N LEU A 118 -15.48 -9.38 7.77
CA LEU A 118 -15.81 -8.28 6.88
C LEU A 118 -17.17 -7.70 7.31
N PRO A 119 -17.18 -6.53 7.97
CA PRO A 119 -18.40 -5.79 8.19
C PRO A 119 -18.96 -5.33 6.84
N ILE A 120 -20.26 -5.51 6.63
CA ILE A 120 -21.02 -4.96 5.52
C ILE A 120 -22.16 -4.14 6.11
N ARG A 121 -22.37 -2.93 5.61
CA ARG A 121 -23.32 -1.99 6.19
C ARG A 121 -24.29 -1.51 5.14
N SER A 122 -25.56 -1.49 5.50
CA SER A 122 -26.63 -0.93 4.68
C SER A 122 -26.70 0.58 4.87
N ARG A 123 -27.22 1.30 3.88
CA ARG A 123 -27.39 2.77 3.94
C ARG A 123 -28.26 3.23 5.12
N ASP A 124 -29.18 2.41 5.60
CA ASP A 124 -30.03 2.71 6.77
C ASP A 124 -29.38 2.31 8.11
N GLY A 125 -28.12 1.88 8.10
CA GLY A 125 -27.31 1.66 9.29
C GLY A 125 -27.33 0.23 9.85
N ARG A 126 -28.03 -0.72 9.22
CA ARG A 126 -27.91 -2.14 9.61
C ARG A 126 -26.56 -2.66 9.20
N GLU A 127 -25.97 -3.49 10.05
CA GLU A 127 -24.68 -4.13 9.80
C GLU A 127 -24.83 -5.66 9.80
N ARG A 128 -24.06 -6.31 8.93
CA ARG A 128 -23.84 -7.76 8.94
C ARG A 128 -22.35 -8.00 8.95
N VAL A 129 -21.92 -9.12 9.53
CA VAL A 129 -20.51 -9.51 9.55
C VAL A 129 -20.37 -10.82 8.79
N VAL A 130 -19.50 -10.81 7.78
CA VAL A 130 -19.23 -11.96 6.92
C VAL A 130 -17.85 -12.50 7.25
N LEU A 131 -17.69 -13.83 7.32
CA LEU A 131 -16.38 -14.43 7.48
C LEU A 131 -15.73 -14.63 6.10
N ALA A 132 -14.62 -13.95 5.85
CA ALA A 132 -13.78 -14.16 4.69
C ALA A 132 -12.67 -15.17 5.02
N SER A 133 -12.49 -16.15 4.13
CA SER A 133 -11.39 -17.10 4.20
C SER A 133 -10.33 -16.72 3.19
N MET A 134 -9.07 -16.70 3.60
CA MET A 134 -7.93 -16.43 2.74
C MET A 134 -6.99 -17.64 2.72
N ALA A 135 -6.69 -18.13 1.52
CA ALA A 135 -5.72 -19.21 1.32
C ALA A 135 -4.73 -18.80 0.22
N LYS A 136 -3.43 -18.78 0.53
CA LYS A 136 -2.34 -18.36 -0.35
C LYS A 136 -2.58 -17.00 -1.01
N GLY A 137 -3.18 -16.07 -0.27
CA GLY A 137 -3.53 -14.73 -0.76
C GLY A 137 -4.85 -14.63 -1.51
N PHE A 138 -5.54 -15.74 -1.78
CA PHE A 138 -6.85 -15.75 -2.42
C PHE A 138 -7.95 -15.73 -1.37
N ILE A 139 -8.78 -14.71 -1.43
CA ILE A 139 -9.86 -14.43 -0.49
C ILE A 139 -11.19 -14.87 -1.10
N ARG A 140 -12.01 -15.55 -0.32
CA ARG A 140 -13.37 -15.95 -0.69
C ARG A 140 -14.36 -15.69 0.44
N PHE A 141 -15.54 -15.20 0.07
CA PHE A 141 -16.68 -15.06 0.96
C PHE A 141 -17.99 -15.04 0.16
N SER A 142 -19.12 -15.21 0.86
CA SER A 142 -20.44 -15.13 0.23
C SER A 142 -21.41 -14.35 1.11
N VAL A 143 -22.34 -13.64 0.47
CA VAL A 143 -23.33 -12.80 1.14
C VAL A 143 -24.70 -13.04 0.54
N HIS A 144 -25.67 -13.34 1.39
CA HIS A 144 -27.08 -13.46 1.01
C HIS A 144 -27.81 -12.13 1.29
N PHE A 145 -28.60 -11.65 0.32
CA PHE A 145 -29.29 -10.36 0.37
C PHE A 145 -30.81 -10.55 0.47
N GLU A 146 -31.38 -10.41 1.66
CA GLU A 146 -32.80 -10.76 1.92
C GLU A 146 -33.79 -9.62 1.70
N ASP A 147 -33.31 -8.37 1.67
CA ASP A 147 -34.13 -7.17 1.59
C ASP A 147 -33.61 -6.24 0.49
N SER A 148 -34.51 -5.48 -0.14
CA SER A 148 -34.16 -4.40 -1.06
C SER A 148 -33.44 -3.26 -0.33
N ARG A 149 -32.12 -3.17 -0.51
CA ARG A 149 -31.22 -2.25 0.21
C ARG A 149 -29.94 -2.00 -0.60
N VAL A 150 -29.28 -0.89 -0.29
CA VAL A 150 -27.91 -0.65 -0.71
C VAL A 150 -26.98 -1.03 0.44
N TRP A 151 -26.10 -1.99 0.18
CA TRP A 151 -25.05 -2.46 1.08
C TRP A 151 -23.70 -1.94 0.61
N GLU A 152 -22.81 -1.64 1.54
CA GLU A 152 -21.49 -1.11 1.27
C GLU A 152 -20.44 -1.78 2.15
N VAL A 153 -19.25 -1.95 1.58
CA VAL A 153 -18.02 -2.32 2.28
C VAL A 153 -16.97 -1.29 1.89
N THR A 154 -16.30 -0.67 2.87
CA THR A 154 -15.27 0.35 2.65
C THR A 154 -13.94 -0.07 3.25
N GLU A 155 -12.84 0.57 2.84
CA GLU A 155 -11.51 0.38 3.45
C GLU A 155 -11.52 0.52 4.98
N ALA A 156 -12.19 1.56 5.47
CA ALA A 156 -12.29 1.81 6.90
C ALA A 156 -13.02 0.68 7.65
N MET A 157 -14.02 0.05 7.01
CA MET A 157 -14.76 -1.07 7.59
C MET A 157 -13.94 -2.37 7.57
N VAL A 158 -13.19 -2.64 6.50
CA VAL A 158 -12.26 -3.80 6.46
C VAL A 158 -11.21 -3.70 7.56
N ASN A 159 -10.72 -2.49 7.81
CA ASN A 159 -9.64 -2.24 8.76
C ASN A 159 -10.13 -1.97 10.19
N SER A 160 -11.43 -1.92 10.47
CA SER A 160 -11.96 -1.47 11.77
C SER A 160 -11.51 -2.34 12.94
N ASP A 161 -11.38 -3.66 12.68
CA ASP A 161 -11.04 -4.66 13.69
C ASP A 161 -9.59 -5.14 13.57
N LEU A 162 -8.79 -4.48 12.71
CA LEU A 162 -7.40 -4.84 12.44
C LEU A 162 -6.45 -3.85 13.13
N PRO A 163 -5.33 -4.33 13.72
CA PRO A 163 -4.30 -3.44 14.22
C PRO A 163 -3.61 -2.70 13.04
N PRO A 164 -3.05 -1.49 13.25
CA PRO A 164 -2.54 -0.63 12.18
C PRO A 164 -1.55 -1.31 11.23
N GLU A 165 -0.67 -2.18 11.75
CA GLU A 165 0.31 -2.93 10.97
C GLU A 165 -0.30 -4.01 10.05
N ARG A 166 -1.60 -4.29 10.20
CA ARG A 166 -2.38 -5.20 9.34
C ARG A 166 -3.40 -4.47 8.48
N HIS A 167 -3.38 -3.13 8.46
CA HIS A 167 -4.27 -2.36 7.60
C HIS A 167 -3.97 -2.67 6.14
N MET A 168 -5.04 -2.69 5.35
CA MET A 168 -5.01 -3.00 3.93
C MET A 168 -5.75 -1.94 3.15
N ARG A 169 -5.31 -1.66 1.92
CA ARG A 169 -6.10 -0.88 0.97
C ARG A 169 -7.30 -1.69 0.50
N PHE A 170 -8.41 -1.00 0.28
CA PHE A 170 -9.58 -1.61 -0.35
C PHE A 170 -10.42 -0.55 -1.06
N LYS A 171 -10.62 -0.71 -2.36
CA LYS A 171 -11.40 0.25 -3.17
C LYS A 171 -12.84 0.42 -2.70
N GLY A 172 -13.37 -0.60 -2.03
CA GLY A 172 -14.77 -0.64 -1.62
C GLY A 172 -15.67 -1.22 -2.69
N ILE A 173 -16.87 -1.65 -2.27
CA ILE A 173 -17.94 -2.08 -3.17
C ILE A 173 -19.30 -1.68 -2.60
N LYS A 174 -20.21 -1.30 -3.49
CA LYS A 174 -21.63 -1.11 -3.22
C LYS A 174 -22.45 -2.20 -3.92
N VAL A 175 -23.38 -2.79 -3.19
CA VAL A 175 -24.31 -3.80 -3.71
C VAL A 175 -25.73 -3.28 -3.58
N PHE A 176 -26.42 -3.14 -4.71
CA PHE A 176 -27.82 -2.75 -4.82
C PHE A 176 -28.68 -4.02 -4.90
N ALA A 177 -29.23 -4.45 -3.78
CA ALA A 177 -30.25 -5.48 -3.76
C ALA A 177 -31.60 -4.83 -4.12
N VAL A 178 -32.23 -5.28 -5.19
CA VAL A 178 -33.48 -4.69 -5.72
C VAL A 178 -34.58 -5.73 -5.84
N GLU A 179 -35.83 -5.33 -5.64
CA GLU A 179 -36.98 -6.19 -5.95
C GLU A 179 -36.98 -6.48 -7.45
N ALA A 180 -37.29 -7.74 -7.82
CA ALA A 180 -37.40 -8.18 -9.22
C ALA A 180 -38.73 -7.74 -9.85
#